data_AF-A0A538AU84-F1
#
_entry.id   AF-A0A538AU84-F1
#
_cell.length_a   1.000
_cell.length_b   1.000
_cell.length_c   1.000
_cell.angle_alpha   90.00
_cell.angle_beta   90.00
_cell.angle_gamma   90.00
#
_symmetry.space_group_name_H-M   'P 1'
#
loop_
_entity.id
_entity.type
_entity.pdbx_description
1 polymer ?
#
loop_
_entity_poly.entity_id
_entity_poly.type
_entity_poly.pdbx_seq_one_letter_code
_entity_poly.pdbx_strand_id
1 'polypeptide(L)' 'MNVEGTAALVTGANRGLGAAIAQALLDAGAKVYGAARDPA' A
#
# COMPACT_ATOMS: atom_id res chain seq x y z
N MET A 1 11.02 9.25 -8.60
CA MET A 1 9.86 8.75 -9.38
C MET A 1 8.61 9.34 -8.73
N ASN A 2 7.68 9.91 -9.50
CA ASN A 2 6.38 10.32 -8.98
C ASN A 2 5.41 9.13 -9.11
N VAL A 3 4.61 8.85 -8.08
CA VAL A 3 3.65 7.73 -8.03
C VAL A 3 2.19 8.19 -7.99
N GLU A 4 1.96 9.49 -8.01
CA GLU A 4 0.63 10.09 -8.04
C GLU A 4 -0.17 9.58 -9.25
N GLY A 5 -1.42 9.16 -9.03
CA GLY A 5 -2.31 8.62 -10.06
C GLY A 5 -1.98 7.20 -10.54
N THR A 6 -0.91 6.58 -10.04
CA THR A 6 -0.55 5.19 -10.38
C THR A 6 -1.29 4.17 -9.52
N ALA A 7 -1.22 2.89 -9.87
CA ALA A 7 -1.73 1.79 -9.05
C ALA A 7 -0.58 0.95 -8.48
N ALA A 8 -0.67 0.61 -7.19
CA ALA A 8 0.31 -0.22 -6.49
C ALA A 8 -0.35 -1.41 -5.78
N LEU A 9 0.25 -2.59 -5.89
CA LEU A 9 -0.13 -3.80 -5.15
C LEU A 9 0.85 -4.00 -3.99
N VAL A 10 0.35 -3.98 -2.76
CA VAL A 10 1.16 -4.19 -1.54
C VAL A 10 0.74 -5.49 -0.86
N THR A 11 1.70 -6.41 -0.68
CA THR A 11 1.47 -7.65 0.06
C THR A 11 1.90 -7.51 1.52
N GLY A 12 1.20 -8.17 2.44
CA GLY A 12 1.38 -7.96 3.88
C GLY A 12 0.93 -6.57 4.35
N ALA A 13 -0.02 -5.95 3.65
CA ALA A 13 -0.43 -4.56 3.85
C ALA A 13 -1.14 -4.28 5.19
N ASN A 14 -1.42 -5.29 6.02
CA ASN A 14 -2.12 -5.14 7.29
C ASN A 14 -1.20 -4.96 8.50
N ARG A 15 0.13 -5.12 8.36
CA ARG A 15 1.05 -5.01 9.50
C ARG A 15 2.44 -4.54 9.12
N GLY A 16 3.17 -4.08 10.15
CA GLY A 16 4.59 -3.75 10.06
C GLY A 16 4.92 -2.85 8.86
N LEU A 17 5.98 -3.21 8.14
CA LEU A 17 6.44 -2.43 7.00
C LEU A 17 5.44 -2.41 5.84
N GLY A 18 4.68 -3.49 5.61
CA GLY A 18 3.68 -3.54 4.54
C GLY A 18 2.57 -2.50 4.75
N ALA A 19 2.09 -2.36 5.98
CA ALA A 19 1.12 -1.30 6.33
C ALA A 19 1.70 0.10 6.16
N ALA A 20 2.94 0.32 6.62
CA ALA A 20 3.61 1.62 6.48
C ALA A 20 3.82 2.00 5.01
N ILE A 21 4.22 1.05 4.15
CA ILE A 21 4.37 1.27 2.71
C ILE A 21 3.03 1.56 2.05
N ALA A 22 1.99 0.79 2.37
CA ALA A 22 0.65 1.02 1.84
C ALA A 22 0.14 2.43 2.17
N GLN A 23 0.33 2.87 3.42
CA GLN A 23 -0.04 4.22 3.84
C GLN A 23 0.77 5.30 3.11
N ALA A 24 2.10 5.15 3.02
CA ALA A 24 2.94 6.13 2.33
C ALA A 24 2.59 6.25 0.83
N LEU A 25 2.20 5.16 0.18
CA LEU A 25 1.76 5.18 -1.21
C LEU A 25 0.40 5.88 -1.37
N LEU A 26 -0.53 5.68 -0.44
CA LEU A 26 -1.80 6.42 -0.42
C LEU A 26 -1.57 7.92 -0.23
N ASP A 27 -0.71 8.29 0.72
CA ASP A 27 -0.37 9.68 1.02
C ASP A 27 0.32 10.36 -0.18
N ALA A 28 1.05 9.59 -0.99
CA ALA A 28 1.67 10.03 -2.23
C ALA A 28 0.70 10.06 -3.45
N GLY A 29 -0.60 9.82 -3.24
CA GLY A 29 -1.62 9.93 -4.29
C GLY A 29 -1.73 8.71 -5.22
N ALA A 30 -1.17 7.56 -4.83
CA ALA A 30 -1.36 6.32 -5.58
C ALA A 30 -2.66 5.61 -5.16
N LYS A 31 -3.24 4.85 -6.09
CA LYS A 31 -4.30 3.88 -5.79
C LYS A 31 -3.66 2.60 -5.26
N VAL A 32 -3.96 2.22 -4.02
CA VAL A 32 -3.33 1.05 -3.38
C VAL A 32 -4.30 -0.12 -3.27
N TYR A 33 -3.85 -1.28 -3.74
CA TYR A 33 -4.49 -2.58 -3.50
C TYR A 33 -3.68 -3.34 -2.46
N GLY A 34 -4.28 -3.57 -1.28
CA GLY A 34 -3.66 -4.34 -0.21
C GLY A 34 -4.03 -5.82 -0.27
N ALA A 35 -3.03 -6.69 -0.21
CA ALA A 35 -3.22 -8.13 0.00
C ALA A 35 -2.60 -8.53 1.33
N ALA A 36 -3.35 -9.24 2.16
CA ALA A 36 -2.87 -9.80 3.41
C ALA A 36 -3.34 -11.25 3.52
N ARG A 37 -2.48 -12.11 4.09
CA ARG A 37 -2.84 -13.51 4.36
C ARG A 37 -3.88 -13.61 5.45
N ASP A 38 -3.72 -12.77 6.47
CA ASP A 38 -4.69 -12.58 7.55
C ASP A 38 -5.17 -11.12 7.47
N PRO A 39 -6.43 -10.88 7.11
CA PRO A 39 -6.97 -9.53 6.97
C PRO A 39 -7.42 -8.90 8.29
N ALA A 40 -7.49 -9.67 9.38
CA ALA A 40 -7.89 -9.20 10.71
C ALA A 40 -6.76 -8.48 11.46
#